data_AF-D8F1A2-F1
#
_entry.id   AF-D8F1A2-F1
#
_cell.length_a   1.000
_cell.length_b   1.000
_cell.length_c   1.000
_cell.angle_alpha   90.00
_cell.angle_beta   90.00
_cell.angle_gamma   90.00
#
_symmetry.space_group_name_H-M   'P 1'
#
loop_
_entity.id
_entity.type
_entity.pdbx_description
1 polymer ?
#
loop_
_entity_poly.entity_id
_entity_poly.type
_entity_poly.pdbx_seq_one_letter_code
_entity_poly.pdbx_strand_id
1 'polypeptide(L)'
;MLKSELSELCTRLAPAPEFKLDQIAEQHGISILRTPPYHPELQPIETCWAVLKNHMADNCDFTMAGLRKRLPEAFAKVTTSTCKAIISKVFEQEERYWAEDEKLDEIYSENAEEEYLGKDAFESQGDEFYLEAV
;
A
#
# COMPACT_ATOMS: atom_id res chain seq x y z
N MET A 1 -29.21 2.25 -19.62
CA MET A 1 -28.20 1.86 -18.63
C MET A 1 -26.99 2.74 -18.81
N LEU A 2 -26.65 3.51 -17.78
CA LEU A 2 -25.49 4.38 -17.75
C LEU A 2 -24.21 3.54 -17.61
N LYS A 3 -23.06 4.11 -17.97
CA LYS A 3 -21.76 3.43 -17.80
C LYS A 3 -21.47 3.10 -16.33
N SER A 4 -21.90 3.95 -15.40
CA SER A 4 -21.79 3.71 -13.95
C SER A 4 -22.58 2.48 -13.50
N GLU A 5 -23.86 2.39 -13.87
CA GLU A 5 -24.73 1.25 -13.56
C GLU A 5 -24.20 -0.06 -14.14
N LEU A 6 -23.64 -0.02 -15.37
CA LEU A 6 -23.00 -1.19 -15.98
C LEU A 6 -21.72 -1.58 -15.22
N SER A 7 -20.92 -0.63 -14.78
CA SER A 7 -19.69 -0.89 -14.00
C SER A 7 -20.01 -1.56 -12.67
N GLU A 8 -21.03 -1.09 -11.95
CA GLU A 8 -21.49 -1.70 -10.68
C GLU A 8 -21.99 -3.13 -10.89
N LEU A 9 -22.77 -3.36 -11.96
CA LEU A 9 -23.21 -4.69 -12.36
C LEU A 9 -22.03 -5.61 -12.70
N CYS A 10 -21.06 -5.12 -13.45
CA CYS A 10 -19.84 -5.86 -13.78
C CYS A 10 -19.04 -6.20 -12.52
N THR A 11 -18.80 -5.25 -11.61
CA THR A 11 -18.08 -5.51 -10.35
C THR A 11 -18.79 -6.56 -9.50
N ARG A 12 -20.11 -6.50 -9.41
CA ARG A 12 -20.91 -7.43 -8.60
C ARG A 12 -20.98 -8.84 -9.19
N LEU A 13 -20.98 -8.95 -10.52
CA LEU A 13 -21.10 -10.23 -11.23
C LEU A 13 -19.75 -10.82 -11.66
N ALA A 14 -18.66 -10.06 -11.56
CA ALA A 14 -17.35 -10.52 -11.94
C ALA A 14 -16.94 -11.71 -11.05
N PRO A 15 -16.51 -12.83 -11.65
CA PRO A 15 -15.91 -13.90 -10.88
C PRO A 15 -14.63 -13.39 -10.22
N ALA A 16 -14.26 -14.00 -9.10
CA ALA A 16 -12.97 -13.72 -8.47
C ALA A 16 -11.86 -13.93 -9.50
N PRO A 17 -10.94 -12.96 -9.67
CA PRO A 17 -9.87 -13.08 -10.65
C PRO A 17 -8.96 -14.26 -10.29
N GLU A 18 -8.72 -15.14 -11.26
CA GLU A 18 -7.80 -16.27 -11.11
C GLU A 18 -6.44 -15.89 -11.69
N PHE A 19 -5.39 -15.98 -10.87
CA PHE A 19 -4.05 -15.62 -11.27
C PHE A 19 -3.19 -16.86 -11.48
N LYS A 20 -2.52 -16.93 -12.64
CA LYS A 20 -1.60 -18.05 -12.96
C LYS A 20 -0.50 -18.23 -11.92
N LEU A 21 -0.03 -17.14 -11.31
CA LEU A 21 0.99 -17.18 -10.26
C LEU A 21 0.47 -17.89 -9.01
N ASP A 22 -0.79 -17.66 -8.64
CA ASP A 22 -1.43 -18.27 -7.47
C ASP A 22 -1.53 -19.79 -7.67
N GLN A 23 -1.96 -20.23 -8.85
CA GLN A 23 -2.00 -21.65 -9.21
C GLN A 23 -0.61 -22.32 -9.12
N ILE A 24 0.43 -21.65 -9.64
CA ILE A 24 1.80 -22.17 -9.60
C ILE A 24 2.31 -22.24 -8.15
N ALA A 25 2.08 -21.20 -7.34
CA ALA A 25 2.49 -21.19 -5.94
C ALA A 25 1.76 -22.27 -5.14
N GLU A 26 0.46 -22.44 -5.36
CA GLU A 26 -0.36 -23.46 -4.71
C GLU A 26 0.10 -24.89 -5.04
N GLN A 27 0.50 -25.16 -6.28
CA GLN A 27 1.11 -26.45 -6.67
C GLN A 27 2.37 -26.80 -5.87
N HIS A 28 3.05 -25.79 -5.33
CA HIS A 28 4.23 -25.94 -4.47
C HIS A 28 3.91 -25.77 -2.97
N GLY A 29 2.63 -25.65 -2.59
CA GLY A 29 2.21 -25.43 -1.20
C GLY A 29 2.59 -24.05 -0.65
N ILE A 30 2.79 -23.07 -1.52
CA ILE A 30 3.18 -21.69 -1.16
C ILE A 30 1.95 -20.80 -1.23
N SER A 31 1.66 -20.09 -0.13
CA SER A 31 0.64 -19.05 -0.11
C SER A 31 1.23 -17.72 -0.56
N ILE A 32 0.51 -16.98 -1.41
CA ILE A 32 0.91 -15.65 -1.88
C ILE A 32 0.29 -14.59 -0.98
N LEU A 33 1.14 -13.75 -0.40
CA LEU A 33 0.74 -12.51 0.26
C LEU A 33 0.83 -11.35 -0.74
N ARG A 34 -0.30 -10.68 -1.00
CA ARG A 34 -0.34 -9.45 -1.83
C ARG A 34 -0.19 -8.23 -0.94
N THR A 35 0.83 -7.43 -1.19
CA THR A 35 1.06 -6.16 -0.50
C THR A 35 0.33 -5.02 -1.23
N PRO A 36 -0.12 -3.97 -0.53
CA PRO A 36 -0.74 -2.82 -1.17
C PRO A 36 0.25 -2.07 -2.09
N PRO A 37 -0.24 -1.47 -3.19
CA PRO A 37 0.61 -0.71 -4.11
C PRO A 37 1.06 0.61 -3.46
N TYR A 38 2.23 1.13 -3.87
CA TYR A 38 2.79 2.41 -3.39
C TYR A 38 3.18 2.48 -1.89
N HIS A 39 3.27 1.33 -1.24
CA HIS A 39 3.68 1.20 0.16
C HIS A 39 4.98 0.41 0.32
N PRO A 40 6.13 0.92 -0.15
CA PRO A 40 7.41 0.19 -0.10
C PRO A 40 7.86 -0.14 1.32
N GLU A 41 7.44 0.61 2.32
CA GLU A 41 7.65 0.35 3.74
C GLU A 41 6.98 -0.94 4.23
N LEU A 42 5.94 -1.42 3.53
CA LEU A 42 5.27 -2.70 3.78
C LEU A 42 5.84 -3.85 2.93
N GLN A 43 6.92 -3.60 2.18
CA GLN A 43 7.53 -4.57 1.27
C GLN A 43 8.93 -4.96 1.77
N PRO A 44 9.07 -6.05 2.55
CA PRO A 44 10.36 -6.47 3.13
C PRO A 44 11.50 -6.58 2.11
N ILE A 45 11.18 -6.99 0.88
CA ILE A 45 12.15 -7.17 -0.20
C ILE A 45 12.88 -5.87 -0.56
N GLU A 46 12.24 -4.70 -0.43
CA GLU A 46 12.86 -3.41 -0.70
C GLU A 46 13.99 -3.12 0.28
N THR A 47 13.79 -3.44 1.56
CA THR A 47 14.84 -3.29 2.58
C THR A 47 15.95 -4.31 2.40
N CYS A 48 15.63 -5.55 2.00
CA CYS A 48 16.65 -6.54 1.61
C CYS A 48 17.52 -6.01 0.46
N TRP A 49 16.90 -5.43 -0.58
CA TRP A 49 17.62 -4.80 -1.68
C TRP A 49 18.44 -3.60 -1.24
N ALA A 50 17.97 -2.79 -0.29
CA ALA A 50 18.75 -1.69 0.27
C ALA A 50 20.05 -2.20 0.91
N VAL A 51 20.00 -3.29 1.67
CA VAL A 51 21.21 -3.93 2.26
C VAL A 51 22.20 -4.35 1.17
N LEU A 52 21.72 -5.03 0.12
CA LEU A 52 22.58 -5.42 -1.00
C LEU A 52 23.17 -4.20 -1.71
N LYS A 53 22.33 -3.22 -2.06
CA LYS A 53 22.73 -2.04 -2.82
C LYS A 53 23.77 -1.22 -2.07
N ASN A 54 23.64 -1.07 -0.75
CA ASN A 54 24.62 -0.37 0.06
C ASN A 54 25.98 -1.09 0.02
N HIS A 55 26.00 -2.42 0.20
CA HIS A 55 27.25 -3.17 0.09
C HIS A 55 27.87 -3.08 -1.30
N MET A 56 27.04 -3.16 -2.34
CA MET A 56 27.49 -3.03 -3.73
C MET A 56 28.07 -1.64 -4.02
N ALA A 57 27.44 -0.58 -3.51
CA ALA A 57 27.90 0.80 -3.69
C ALA A 57 29.28 1.03 -3.05
N ASP A 58 29.48 0.52 -1.84
CA ASP A 58 30.76 0.64 -1.10
C ASP A 58 31.91 -0.12 -1.77
N ASN A 59 31.60 -1.12 -2.60
CA ASN A 59 32.58 -2.05 -3.18
C ASN A 59 32.55 -2.06 -4.72
N CYS A 60 31.94 -1.04 -5.33
CA CYS A 60 31.74 -0.96 -6.77
C CYS A 60 33.03 -0.59 -7.51
N ASP A 61 33.40 -1.40 -8.52
CA ASP A 61 34.46 -1.07 -9.49
C ASP A 61 33.89 -0.63 -10.85
N PHE A 62 32.57 -0.47 -10.94
CA PHE A 62 31.80 -0.12 -12.14
C PHE A 62 31.99 -1.08 -13.33
N THR A 63 32.35 -2.34 -13.07
CA THR A 63 32.47 -3.37 -14.11
C THR A 63 31.45 -4.51 -13.92
N MET A 64 31.05 -5.13 -15.03
CA MET A 64 30.19 -6.33 -14.99
C MET A 64 30.88 -7.53 -14.32
N ALA A 65 32.20 -7.64 -14.46
CA ALA A 65 32.98 -8.70 -13.83
C ALA A 65 33.04 -8.53 -12.31
N GLY A 66 33.31 -7.30 -11.85
CA GLY A 66 33.26 -6.94 -10.43
C GLY A 66 31.87 -7.13 -9.84
N LEU A 67 30.82 -6.67 -10.52
CA LEU A 67 29.43 -6.90 -10.12
C LEU A 67 29.15 -8.39 -9.88
N ARG A 68 29.45 -9.25 -10.86
CA ARG A 68 29.23 -10.70 -10.74
C ARG A 68 30.04 -11.33 -9.60
N LYS A 69 31.26 -10.86 -9.37
CA LYS A 69 32.12 -11.33 -8.29
C LYS A 69 31.58 -10.94 -6.91
N ARG A 70 31.05 -9.73 -6.76
CA ARG A 70 30.61 -9.17 -5.46
C ARG A 70 29.18 -9.51 -5.09
N LEU A 71 28.33 -9.84 -6.07
CA LEU A 71 26.93 -10.14 -5.81
C LEU A 71 26.72 -11.25 -4.75
N PRO A 72 27.48 -12.36 -4.73
CA PRO A 72 27.38 -13.37 -3.66
C PRO A 72 27.75 -12.81 -2.27
N GLU A 73 28.74 -11.92 -2.19
CA GLU A 73 29.15 -11.26 -0.94
C GLU A 73 28.04 -10.33 -0.42
N ALA A 74 27.37 -9.61 -1.33
CA ALA A 74 26.22 -8.77 -1.01
C ALA A 74 25.04 -9.59 -0.50
N PHE A 75 24.69 -10.69 -1.18
CA PHE A 75 23.63 -11.60 -0.74
C PHE A 75 23.92 -12.19 0.64
N ALA A 76 25.17 -12.52 0.94
CA ALA A 76 25.57 -13.03 2.25
C ALA A 76 25.35 -12.03 3.41
N LYS A 77 25.14 -10.74 3.13
CA LYS A 77 24.76 -9.73 4.14
C LYS A 77 23.29 -9.83 4.56
N VAL A 78 22.43 -10.39 3.71
CA VAL A 78 21.04 -10.66 4.05
C VAL A 78 20.95 -12.02 4.73
N THR A 79 21.27 -12.01 6.02
CA THR A 79 21.22 -13.21 6.86
C THR A 79 19.82 -13.44 7.39
N THR A 80 19.60 -14.60 8.04
CA THR A 80 18.36 -14.89 8.75
C THR A 80 18.03 -13.83 9.82
N SER A 81 19.04 -13.29 10.52
CA SER A 81 18.81 -12.23 11.51
C SER A 81 18.40 -10.91 10.84
N THR A 82 19.01 -10.58 9.70
CA THR A 82 18.62 -9.41 8.89
C THR A 82 17.18 -9.54 8.44
N CYS A 83 16.77 -10.68 7.88
CA CYS A 83 15.38 -10.90 7.44
C CYS A 83 14.38 -10.79 8.60
N LYS A 84 14.68 -11.41 9.76
CA LYS A 84 13.81 -11.31 10.95
C LYS A 84 13.62 -9.86 11.39
N ALA A 85 14.71 -9.10 11.48
CA ALA A 85 14.65 -7.69 11.87
C ALA A 85 13.87 -6.84 10.86
N ILE A 86 14.02 -7.10 9.56
CA ILE A 86 13.24 -6.41 8.51
C ILE A 86 11.75 -6.72 8.66
N ILE A 87 11.39 -7.99 8.83
CA ILE A 87 9.99 -8.41 9.01
C ILE A 87 9.40 -7.75 10.26
N SER A 88 10.12 -7.71 11.37
CA SER A 88 9.66 -7.01 12.59
C SER A 88 9.37 -5.54 12.34
N LYS A 89 10.21 -4.84 11.57
CA LYS A 89 9.97 -3.43 11.20
C LYS A 89 8.74 -3.24 10.31
N VAL A 90 8.47 -4.20 9.43
CA VAL A 90 7.26 -4.16 8.60
C VAL A 90 6.02 -4.32 9.49
N PHE A 91 6.03 -5.25 10.45
CA PHE A 91 4.93 -5.36 11.42
C PHE A 91 4.74 -4.08 12.26
N GLU A 92 5.83 -3.49 12.77
CA GLU A 92 5.76 -2.20 13.49
C GLU A 92 5.16 -1.09 12.60
N GLN A 93 5.44 -1.11 11.30
CA GLN A 93 4.90 -0.17 10.34
C GLN A 93 3.40 -0.38 10.10
N GLU A 94 2.95 -1.64 10.01
CA GLU A 94 1.54 -2.02 9.89
C GLU A 94 0.75 -1.56 11.11
N GLU A 95 1.23 -1.85 12.32
CA GLU A 95 0.61 -1.41 13.57
C GLU A 95 0.51 0.11 13.66
N ARG A 96 1.52 0.84 13.16
CA ARG A 96 1.46 2.29 13.11
C ARG A 96 0.35 2.79 12.19
N TYR A 97 0.17 2.18 11.02
CA TYR A 97 -0.92 2.55 10.13
C TYR A 97 -2.28 2.28 10.75
N TRP A 98 -2.44 1.15 11.44
CA TRP A 98 -3.67 0.85 12.15
C TRP A 98 -4.01 1.91 13.21
N ALA A 99 -3.02 2.27 14.04
CA ALA A 99 -3.20 3.26 15.10
C ALA A 99 -3.37 4.70 14.59
N GLU A 100 -2.87 5.02 13.39
CA GLU A 100 -3.10 6.32 12.74
C GLU A 100 -4.50 6.39 12.13
N ASP A 101 -4.97 5.30 11.51
CA ASP A 101 -6.31 5.18 10.91
C ASP A 101 -7.41 5.25 11.99
N GLU A 102 -7.25 4.53 13.10
CA GLU A 102 -8.19 4.57 14.24
C GLU A 102 -8.38 6.00 14.79
N LYS A 103 -7.29 6.78 14.90
CA LYS A 103 -7.37 8.18 15.35
C LYS A 103 -8.05 9.08 14.33
N LEU A 104 -7.85 8.83 13.05
CA LEU A 104 -8.53 9.59 12.01
C LEU A 104 -10.04 9.34 12.06
N ASP A 105 -10.45 8.08 12.23
CA ASP A 105 -11.86 7.72 12.39
C ASP A 105 -12.51 8.42 13.59
N GLU A 106 -11.83 8.48 14.73
CA GLU A 106 -12.29 9.25 15.91
C GLU A 106 -12.50 10.72 15.54
N ILE A 107 -11.51 11.37 14.92
CA ILE A 107 -11.59 12.78 14.50
C ILE A 107 -12.74 13.01 13.50
N TYR A 108 -12.92 12.12 12.52
CA TYR A 108 -14.01 12.25 11.53
C TYR A 108 -15.38 12.03 12.17
N SER A 109 -15.48 11.14 13.15
CA SER A 109 -16.73 10.90 13.88
C SER A 109 -17.12 12.07 14.77
N GLU A 110 -16.16 12.75 15.39
CA GLU A 110 -16.39 13.95 16.22
C GLU A 110 -16.77 15.17 15.36
N ASN A 111 -16.18 15.31 14.17
CA ASN A 111 -16.48 16.42 13.25
C ASN A 111 -17.71 16.17 12.36
N ALA A 112 -18.36 15.01 12.46
CA ALA A 112 -19.54 14.68 11.66
C ALA A 112 -20.72 15.64 11.92
N GLU A 113 -20.85 16.15 13.16
CA GLU A 113 -21.87 17.15 13.50
C GLU A 113 -21.56 18.53 12.86
N GLU A 114 -20.29 18.95 12.82
CA GLU A 114 -19.88 20.21 12.17
C GLU A 114 -20.00 20.15 10.64
N GLU A 115 -19.73 19.01 10.01
CA GLU A 115 -19.93 18.83 8.57
C GLU A 115 -21.42 18.81 8.19
N TYR A 116 -22.28 18.25 9.04
CA TYR A 116 -23.74 18.27 8.85
C TYR A 116 -24.31 19.68 9.01
N LEU A 117 -23.92 20.42 10.05
CA LEU A 117 -24.27 21.83 10.25
C LEU A 117 -23.71 22.74 9.14
N GLY A 118 -22.51 22.47 8.64
CA GLY A 118 -21.89 23.21 7.54
C GLY A 118 -22.61 23.01 6.20
N LYS A 119 -23.15 21.81 5.94
CA LYS A 119 -23.98 21.52 4.76
C LYS A 119 -25.36 22.21 4.85
N ASP A 120 -26.03 22.14 6.01
CA ASP A 120 -27.30 22.83 6.24
C ASP A 120 -27.15 24.37 6.13
N ALA A 121 -26.03 24.93 6.59
CA ALA A 121 -25.74 26.36 6.48
C ALA A 121 -25.45 26.81 5.04
N PHE A 122 -24.84 25.96 4.21
CA PHE A 122 -24.55 26.26 2.81
C PHE A 122 -25.80 26.13 1.91
N GLU A 123 -26.66 25.13 2.17
CA GLU A 123 -27.94 24.97 1.45
C GLU A 123 -28.91 26.14 1.75
N SER A 124 -29.00 26.58 3.01
CA SER A 124 -29.87 27.71 3.39
C SER A 124 -29.42 29.06 2.79
N GLN A 125 -28.12 29.30 2.63
CA GLN A 125 -27.61 30.48 1.91
C GLN A 125 -27.74 30.38 0.38
N GLY A 126 -27.73 29.16 -0.17
CA GLY A 126 -27.94 28.94 -1.61
C GLY A 126 -29.37 29.22 -2.07
N ASP A 127 -30.36 28.91 -1.24
CA ASP A 127 -31.78 29.12 -1.57
C ASP A 127 -32.21 30.60 -1.52
N GLU A 128 -31.62 31.41 -0.63
CA GLU A 128 -31.88 32.88 -0.61
C GLU A 128 -31.43 33.56 -1.91
N PHE A 129 -30.36 33.07 -2.55
CA PHE A 129 -29.83 33.64 -3.78
C PHE A 129 -30.75 33.42 -5.00
N TYR A 130 -31.61 32.39 -4.98
CA TYR A 130 -32.56 32.11 -6.06
C TYR A 130 -33.91 32.83 -5.91
N LEU A 131 -34.27 33.27 -4.70
CA LEU A 131 -35.55 33.92 -4.43
C LEU A 131 -35.52 35.45 -4.60
N GLU A 132 -34.35 36.09 -4.57
CA GLU A 132 -34.20 37.53 -4.86
C GLU A 132 -34.10 37.87 -6.36
N ALA A 133 -34.08 36.87 -7.24
CA ALA A 133 -33.90 37.04 -8.69
C ALA A 133 -35.22 37.10 -9.50
N VAL A 134 -36.35 37.47 -8.88
CA VAL A 134 -37.66 37.66 -9.57
C VAL A 134 -38.19 39.08 -9.42
#